data_AF-A0A7W1LB31-F1
#
_entry.id   AF-A0A7W1LB31-F1
#
_cell.length_a   1.000
_cell.length_b   1.000
_cell.length_c   1.000
_cell.angle_alpha   90.00
_cell.angle_beta   90.00
_cell.angle_gamma   90.00
#
_symmetry.space_group_name_H-M   'P 1'
#
loop_
_entity.id
_entity.type
_entity.pdbx_description
1 polymer ?
#
loop_
_entity_poly.entity_id
_entity_poly.type
_entity_poly.pdbx_seq_one_letter_code
_entity_poly.pdbx_strand_id
1 'polypeptide(L)'
;FIKWTFQPVQARNAFFNLEKLGAIVRHYEPNFYGTDYSTVGDQSAKFGLDSDRLFAEWHLESEKVKRFANGENFVETDEIVKSIVIPTDWNNLVKTNLQKAIAEQTRVKGEFQKAFAENLICRKFERDEQNPKYLLYKEN
;
A
#
# COMPACT_ATOMS: atom_id res chain seq x y z
N PHE A 1 -17.02 -8.57 4.92
CA PHE A 1 -16.40 -7.35 4.39
C PHE A 1 -16.27 -7.46 2.88
N ILE A 2 -16.15 -6.35 2.16
CA ILE A 2 -15.82 -6.36 0.72
C ILE A 2 -14.29 -6.35 0.57
N LYS A 3 -13.75 -7.10 -0.39
CA LYS A 3 -12.30 -7.26 -0.59
C LYS A 3 -11.89 -6.99 -2.04
N TRP A 4 -10.82 -6.23 -2.24
CA TRP A 4 -10.18 -6.02 -3.55
C TRP A 4 -8.68 -5.75 -3.38
N THR A 5 -7.96 -5.68 -4.49
CA THR A 5 -6.50 -5.45 -4.48
C THR A 5 -6.10 -4.09 -5.04
N PHE A 6 -5.00 -3.52 -4.54
CA PHE A 6 -4.35 -2.34 -5.13
C PHE A 6 -2.82 -2.43 -5.03
N GLN A 7 -2.10 -1.61 -5.80
CA GLN A 7 -0.63 -1.61 -5.79
C GLN A 7 -0.07 -0.94 -4.51
N PRO A 8 0.86 -1.58 -3.78
CA PRO A 8 1.44 -1.03 -2.55
C PRO A 8 2.13 0.33 -2.75
N VAL A 9 2.74 0.56 -3.91
CA VAL A 9 3.56 1.74 -4.21
C VAL A 9 2.77 2.96 -4.74
N GLN A 10 1.45 2.84 -4.91
CA GLN A 10 0.60 3.91 -5.43
C GLN A 10 -0.04 4.73 -4.30
N ALA A 11 0.62 5.80 -3.85
CA ALA A 11 0.20 6.63 -2.72
C ALA A 11 -1.25 7.17 -2.82
N ARG A 12 -1.70 7.51 -4.03
CA ARG A 12 -3.08 7.97 -4.26
C ARG A 12 -4.10 6.89 -3.93
N ASN A 13 -3.83 5.65 -4.34
CA ASN A 13 -4.68 4.51 -4.06
C ASN A 13 -4.64 4.16 -2.58
N ALA A 14 -3.46 4.19 -1.97
CA ALA A 14 -3.28 3.95 -0.54
C ALA A 14 -4.17 4.87 0.31
N PHE A 15 -4.08 6.18 0.07
CA PHE A 15 -4.90 7.15 0.76
C PHE A 15 -6.39 6.96 0.50
N PHE A 16 -6.79 6.71 -0.75
CA PHE A 16 -8.20 6.50 -1.05
C PHE A 16 -8.77 5.30 -0.29
N ASN A 17 -8.08 4.15 -0.31
CA ASN A 17 -8.55 2.95 0.36
C ASN A 17 -8.55 3.11 1.89
N LEU A 18 -7.49 3.66 2.48
CA LEU A 18 -7.31 3.69 3.94
C LEU A 18 -7.96 4.91 4.61
N GLU A 19 -7.86 6.09 4.00
CA GLU A 19 -8.30 7.37 4.61
C GLU A 19 -9.61 7.92 4.04
N LYS A 20 -10.07 7.44 2.88
CA LYS A 20 -11.40 7.83 2.34
C LYS A 20 -12.45 6.75 2.52
N LEU A 21 -12.11 5.49 2.22
CA LEU A 21 -13.03 4.39 2.43
C LEU A 21 -12.96 3.83 3.85
N GLY A 22 -11.82 3.95 4.52
CA GLY A 22 -11.64 3.38 5.86
C GLY A 22 -11.35 1.88 5.84
N ALA A 23 -10.88 1.35 4.70
CA ALA A 23 -10.42 -0.04 4.63
C ALA A 23 -9.17 -0.26 5.51
N ILE A 24 -8.85 -1.52 5.72
CA ILE A 24 -7.64 -2.00 6.38
C ILE A 24 -6.90 -2.97 5.45
N VAL A 25 -5.64 -3.24 5.74
CA VAL A 25 -4.81 -4.20 4.98
C VAL A 25 -4.05 -5.11 5.94
N ARG A 26 -4.18 -6.42 5.70
CA ARG A 26 -3.50 -7.49 6.45
C ARG A 26 -2.75 -8.49 5.57
N HIS A 27 -3.00 -8.44 4.26
CA HIS A 27 -2.43 -9.40 3.32
C HIS A 27 -1.68 -8.69 2.20
N TYR A 28 -0.47 -9.19 1.95
CA TYR A 28 0.37 -8.82 0.82
C TYR A 28 0.50 -10.03 -0.08
N GLU A 29 0.23 -9.86 -1.35
CA GLU A 29 0.39 -10.92 -2.35
C GLU A 29 1.42 -10.51 -3.39
N PRO A 30 2.59 -11.17 -3.43
CA PRO A 30 3.61 -10.85 -4.40
C PRO A 30 3.20 -11.28 -5.81
N ASN A 31 3.50 -10.43 -6.79
CA ASN A 31 3.36 -10.73 -8.22
C ASN A 31 2.01 -11.36 -8.65
N PHE A 32 0.90 -10.85 -8.13
CA PHE A 32 -0.42 -11.51 -8.19
C PHE A 32 -0.96 -11.77 -9.60
N TYR A 33 -0.65 -10.91 -10.57
CA TYR A 33 -1.05 -11.02 -11.98
C TYR A 33 0.12 -11.39 -12.90
N GLY A 34 1.30 -11.72 -12.37
CA GLY A 34 2.53 -11.91 -13.14
C GLY A 34 3.28 -10.60 -13.44
N THR A 35 4.48 -10.75 -13.99
CA THR A 35 5.43 -9.66 -14.21
C THR A 35 5.12 -8.92 -15.51
N ASP A 36 5.01 -7.59 -15.45
CA ASP A 36 4.82 -6.74 -16.62
C ASP A 36 6.17 -6.32 -17.21
N TYR A 37 6.41 -6.71 -18.47
CA TYR A 37 7.60 -6.35 -19.24
C TYR A 37 7.32 -5.22 -20.26
N SER A 38 6.04 -4.88 -20.47
CA SER A 38 5.60 -3.89 -21.48
C SER A 38 5.66 -2.45 -20.98
N THR A 39 5.60 -2.24 -19.66
CA THR A 39 5.74 -0.90 -19.04
C THR A 39 7.13 -0.31 -19.22
N VAL A 40 8.12 -1.13 -19.57
CA VAL A 40 9.46 -0.69 -19.94
C VAL A 40 9.42 -0.43 -21.43
N GLY A 41 9.45 0.86 -21.83
CA GLY A 41 9.34 1.28 -23.24
C GLY A 41 10.47 0.80 -24.17
N ASP A 42 11.31 -0.12 -23.69
CA ASP A 42 12.40 -0.76 -24.41
C ASP A 42 12.14 -2.28 -24.44
N GLN A 43 11.87 -2.83 -25.62
CA GLN A 43 11.65 -4.27 -25.81
C GLN A 43 12.90 -5.12 -25.50
N SER A 44 14.06 -4.50 -25.27
CA SER A 44 15.29 -5.15 -24.80
C SER A 44 15.44 -5.19 -23.27
N ALA A 45 14.45 -4.67 -22.53
CA ALA A 45 14.48 -4.63 -21.08
C ALA A 45 14.57 -6.04 -20.46
N LYS A 46 15.71 -6.32 -19.83
CA LYS A 46 15.93 -7.56 -19.06
C LYS A 46 15.15 -7.62 -17.74
N PHE A 47 14.43 -6.56 -17.38
CA PHE A 47 13.78 -6.39 -16.09
C PHE A 47 12.33 -5.99 -16.29
N GLY A 48 11.40 -6.65 -15.60
CA GLY A 48 9.98 -6.29 -15.54
C GLY A 48 9.57 -5.87 -14.14
N LEU A 49 8.32 -5.41 -13.98
CA LEU A 49 7.74 -5.06 -12.69
C LEU A 49 6.75 -6.11 -12.25
N ASP A 50 6.95 -6.62 -11.04
CA ASP A 50 6.02 -7.58 -10.44
C ASP A 50 4.70 -6.88 -10.10
N SER A 51 3.60 -7.60 -10.25
CA SER A 51 2.27 -7.08 -9.98
C SER A 51 1.86 -7.26 -8.51
N ASP A 52 2.70 -6.80 -7.59
CA ASP A 52 2.44 -6.89 -6.16
C ASP A 52 1.13 -6.21 -5.74
N ARG A 53 0.42 -6.83 -4.77
CA ARG A 53 -0.90 -6.38 -4.32
C ARG A 53 -1.04 -6.36 -2.81
N LEU A 54 -1.62 -5.27 -2.32
CA LEU A 54 -2.27 -5.22 -1.01
C LEU A 54 -3.74 -5.56 -1.16
N PHE A 55 -4.27 -6.36 -0.25
CA PHE A 55 -5.71 -6.61 -0.18
C PHE A 55 -6.36 -5.60 0.78
N ALA A 56 -7.18 -4.71 0.23
CA ALA A 56 -8.06 -3.85 1.00
C ALA A 56 -9.25 -4.66 1.51
N GLU A 57 -9.49 -4.59 2.82
CA GLU A 57 -10.65 -5.18 3.48
C GLU A 57 -11.54 -4.07 4.01
N TRP A 58 -12.73 -3.93 3.43
CA TRP A 58 -13.66 -2.85 3.75
C TRP A 58 -14.82 -3.36 4.58
N HIS A 59 -14.71 -3.12 5.89
CA HIS A 59 -15.69 -3.50 6.89
C HIS A 59 -16.73 -2.38 7.04
N LEU A 60 -17.80 -2.46 6.23
CA LEU A 60 -18.85 -1.44 6.13
C LEU A 60 -19.47 -1.04 7.47
N GLU A 61 -19.55 -1.99 8.40
CA GLU A 61 -20.15 -1.77 9.72
C GLU A 61 -19.18 -1.24 10.79
N SER A 62 -17.91 -1.08 10.46
CA SER A 62 -16.91 -0.58 11.41
C SER A 62 -17.14 0.90 11.74
N GLU A 63 -16.79 1.30 12.95
CA GLU A 63 -16.95 2.68 13.43
C GLU A 63 -16.22 3.68 12.51
N LYS A 64 -15.00 3.35 12.09
CA LYS A 64 -14.21 4.16 11.16
C LYS A 64 -14.96 4.42 9.85
N VAL A 65 -15.55 3.38 9.25
CA VAL A 65 -16.28 3.49 7.98
C VAL A 65 -17.58 4.27 8.15
N LYS A 66 -18.33 4.04 9.23
CA LYS A 66 -19.56 4.79 9.54
C LYS A 66 -19.30 6.28 9.69
N ARG A 67 -18.24 6.66 10.42
CA ARG A 67 -17.83 8.07 10.56
C ARG A 67 -17.47 8.71 9.23
N PHE A 68 -16.63 8.05 8.44
CA PHE A 68 -16.26 8.57 7.12
C PHE A 68 -17.47 8.73 6.18
N ALA A 69 -18.43 7.79 6.22
CA ALA A 69 -19.67 7.89 5.45
C ALA A 69 -20.55 9.09 5.87
N ASN A 70 -20.50 9.48 7.14
CA ASN A 70 -21.19 10.67 7.67
C ASN A 70 -20.38 11.97 7.49
N GLY A 71 -19.21 11.93 6.85
CA GLY A 71 -18.33 13.09 6.71
C GLY A 71 -17.58 13.47 7.99
N GLU A 72 -17.55 12.57 8.98
CA GLU A 72 -16.88 12.77 10.25
C GLU A 72 -15.43 12.25 10.22
N ASN A 73 -14.60 12.78 11.12
CA ASN A 73 -13.24 12.28 11.31
C ASN A 73 -13.21 11.07 12.25
N PHE A 74 -12.31 10.14 11.98
CA PHE A 74 -11.96 9.03 12.87
C PHE A 74 -10.52 9.20 13.34
N VAL A 75 -10.30 9.11 14.66
CA VAL A 75 -8.97 9.17 15.26
C VAL A 75 -8.60 7.76 15.71
N GLU A 76 -7.55 7.22 15.12
CA GLU A 76 -6.93 5.98 15.58
C GLU A 76 -6.15 6.29 16.85
N THR A 77 -6.51 5.62 17.95
CA THR A 77 -5.92 5.82 19.28
C THR A 77 -4.85 4.79 19.60
N ASP A 78 -4.81 3.69 18.84
CA ASP A 78 -3.79 2.66 19.00
C ASP A 78 -2.40 3.21 18.67
N GLU A 79 -1.37 2.66 19.33
CA GLU A 79 0.01 3.05 19.09
C GLU A 79 0.48 2.58 17.70
N ILE A 80 1.14 3.49 16.97
CA ILE A 80 1.79 3.15 15.71
C ILE A 80 3.04 2.33 16.04
N VAL A 81 3.04 1.06 15.62
CA VAL A 81 4.17 0.14 15.83
C VAL A 81 5.21 0.30 14.73
N LYS A 82 4.77 0.54 13.50
CA LYS A 82 5.65 0.61 12.33
C LYS A 82 5.08 1.56 11.28
N SER A 83 5.98 2.17 10.51
CA SER A 83 5.63 2.84 9.27
C SER A 83 6.40 2.24 8.09
N ILE A 84 5.77 2.23 6.92
CA ILE A 84 6.38 1.78 5.66
C ILE A 84 6.28 2.93 4.67
N VAL A 85 7.41 3.59 4.42
CA VAL A 85 7.52 4.69 3.45
C VAL A 85 7.51 4.11 2.03
N ILE A 86 6.83 4.77 1.11
CA ILE A 86 6.82 4.43 -0.32
C ILE A 86 7.30 5.62 -1.17
N PRO A 87 7.70 5.41 -2.44
CA PRO A 87 8.07 6.52 -3.33
C PRO A 87 6.92 7.51 -3.56
N THR A 88 7.23 8.81 -3.60
CA THR A 88 6.24 9.87 -3.87
C THR A 88 5.61 9.78 -5.26
N ASP A 89 6.42 9.60 -6.29
CA ASP A 89 5.97 9.47 -7.68
C ASP A 89 6.49 8.17 -8.29
N TRP A 90 5.78 7.09 -8.00
CA TRP A 90 6.08 5.77 -8.54
C TRP A 90 6.15 5.76 -10.07
N ASN A 91 5.22 6.43 -10.75
CA ASN A 91 5.14 6.37 -12.21
C ASN A 91 6.33 7.09 -12.85
N ASN A 92 6.77 8.22 -12.29
CA ASN A 92 7.98 8.88 -12.75
C ASN A 92 9.24 8.07 -12.42
N LEU A 93 9.31 7.44 -11.24
CA LEU A 93 10.43 6.58 -10.85
C LEU A 93 10.61 5.40 -11.82
N VAL A 94 9.52 4.71 -12.19
CA VAL A 94 9.55 3.62 -13.17
C VAL A 94 10.10 4.09 -14.53
N LYS A 95 9.70 5.28 -14.98
CA LYS A 95 10.15 5.84 -16.27
C LYS A 95 11.62 6.29 -16.26
N THR A 96 12.06 6.88 -15.16
CA THR A 96 13.38 7.53 -15.07
C THR A 96 14.47 6.61 -14.55
N ASN A 97 14.13 5.65 -13.69
CA ASN A 97 15.07 4.72 -13.08
C ASN A 97 14.37 3.42 -12.64
N LEU A 98 14.18 2.51 -13.60
CA LEU A 98 13.52 1.22 -13.38
C LEU A 98 14.23 0.35 -12.34
N GLN A 99 15.57 0.32 -12.34
CA GLN A 99 16.33 -0.47 -11.35
C GLN A 99 16.04 0.00 -9.92
N LYS A 100 16.00 1.32 -9.71
CA LYS A 100 15.61 1.89 -8.41
C LYS A 100 14.15 1.59 -8.09
N ALA A 101 13.25 1.61 -9.07
CA ALA A 101 11.84 1.22 -8.86
C ALA A 101 11.73 -0.23 -8.38
N ILE A 102 12.45 -1.17 -9.00
CA ILE A 102 12.47 -2.59 -8.60
C ILE A 102 13.05 -2.76 -7.19
N ALA A 103 14.12 -2.04 -6.86
CA ALA A 103 14.71 -2.06 -5.53
C ALA A 103 13.71 -1.55 -4.46
N GLU A 104 13.00 -0.44 -4.75
CA GLU A 104 11.97 0.10 -3.87
C GLU A 104 10.78 -0.85 -3.71
N GLN A 105 10.31 -1.45 -4.80
CA GLN A 105 9.26 -2.48 -4.75
C GLN A 105 9.68 -3.66 -3.87
N THR A 106 10.92 -4.14 -4.04
CA THR A 106 11.48 -5.24 -3.25
C THR A 106 11.57 -4.88 -1.76
N ARG A 107 12.01 -3.65 -1.44
CA ARG A 107 12.06 -3.14 -0.07
C ARG A 107 10.66 -3.09 0.56
N VAL A 108 9.70 -2.46 -0.13
CA VAL A 108 8.31 -2.31 0.34
C VAL A 108 7.66 -3.68 0.57
N LYS A 109 7.86 -4.63 -0.36
CA LYS A 109 7.44 -6.03 -0.22
C LYS A 109 7.97 -6.65 1.06
N GLY A 110 9.29 -6.59 1.28
CA GLY A 110 9.92 -7.16 2.47
C GLY A 110 9.42 -6.53 3.77
N GLU A 111 9.22 -5.21 3.79
CA GLU A 111 8.72 -4.50 4.97
C GLU A 111 7.29 -4.88 5.35
N PHE A 112 6.41 -5.06 4.35
CA PHE A 112 5.04 -5.52 4.56
C PHE A 112 4.99 -6.99 4.98
N GLN A 113 5.71 -7.88 4.28
CA GLN A 113 5.74 -9.30 4.62
C GLN A 113 6.25 -9.51 6.05
N LYS A 114 7.31 -8.79 6.45
CA LYS A 114 7.80 -8.82 7.83
C LYS A 114 6.74 -8.31 8.81
N ALA A 115 6.10 -7.19 8.52
CA ALA A 115 5.10 -6.61 9.42
C ALA A 115 3.89 -7.53 9.62
N PHE A 116 3.41 -8.17 8.55
CA PHE A 116 2.27 -9.09 8.63
C PHE A 116 2.64 -10.41 9.33
N ALA A 117 3.89 -10.89 9.19
CA ALA A 117 4.40 -12.00 9.99
C ALA A 117 4.50 -11.66 11.49
N GLU A 118 4.62 -10.38 11.84
CA GLU A 118 4.62 -9.86 13.21
C GLU A 118 3.19 -9.53 13.73
N ASN A 119 2.14 -10.00 13.04
CA ASN A 119 0.72 -9.72 13.34
C ASN A 119 0.40 -8.23 13.41
N LEU A 120 1.06 -7.42 12.57
CA LEU A 120 0.70 -6.02 12.40
C LEU A 120 -0.37 -5.86 11.33
N ILE A 121 -1.21 -4.85 11.50
CA ILE A 121 -2.26 -4.48 10.57
C ILE A 121 -2.07 -3.05 10.09
N CYS A 122 -2.16 -2.82 8.79
CA CYS A 122 -2.17 -1.48 8.25
C CYS A 122 -3.59 -0.91 8.28
N ARG A 123 -3.77 0.20 9.01
CA ARG A 123 -5.06 0.87 9.14
C ARG A 123 -5.06 2.31 8.65
N LYS A 124 -3.87 2.92 8.47
CA LYS A 124 -3.76 4.32 8.06
C LYS A 124 -2.69 4.54 7.01
N PHE A 125 -2.84 5.65 6.31
CA PHE A 125 -1.88 6.19 5.36
C PHE A 125 -1.69 7.68 5.57
N GLU A 126 -0.45 8.11 5.73
CA GLU A 126 -0.08 9.51 5.78
C GLU A 126 0.37 9.97 4.38
N ARG A 127 -0.35 10.94 3.83
CA ARG A 127 0.11 11.68 2.66
C ARG A 127 1.18 12.66 3.10
N ASP A 128 2.34 12.56 2.47
CA ASP A 128 3.44 13.50 2.61
C ASP A 128 4.06 13.70 1.23
N GLU A 129 4.59 14.89 0.96
CA GLU A 129 5.16 15.23 -0.34
C GLU A 129 6.51 14.53 -0.58
N GLN A 130 7.19 14.10 0.47
CA GLN A 130 8.53 13.51 0.41
C GLN A 130 8.53 12.05 0.82
N ASN A 131 7.74 11.69 1.84
CA ASN A 131 7.75 10.40 2.50
C ASN A 131 6.32 9.89 2.79
N PRO A 132 5.48 9.69 1.76
CA PRO A 132 4.18 9.10 1.97
C PRO A 132 4.34 7.68 2.56
N LYS A 133 3.54 7.32 3.57
CA LYS A 133 3.77 6.11 4.36
C LYS A 133 2.50 5.46 4.87
N TYR A 134 2.54 4.14 4.91
CA TYR A 134 1.56 3.33 5.63
C TYR A 134 1.89 3.33 7.12
N LEU A 135 0.86 3.33 7.96
CA LEU A 135 0.99 3.22 9.41
C LEU A 135 0.35 1.90 9.86
N LEU A 136 1.10 1.14 10.65
CA LEU A 136 0.77 -0.20 11.09
C LEU A 136 0.68 -0.26 12.62
N TYR A 137 -0.28 -1.04 13.07
CA TYR A 137 -0.71 -1.18 14.46
C TYR A 137 -0.70 -2.66 14.84
N LYS A 138 -0.76 -2.98 16.14
CA LYS A 138 -1.01 -4.38 16.55
C LYS A 138 -2.42 -4.81 16.15
N GLU A 139 -2.54 -6.03 15.66
CA GLU A 139 -3.84 -6.69 15.56
C GLU A 139 -4.27 -7.11 16.97
N ASN A 140 -5.38 -6.52 17.47
CA ASN A 140 -5.97 -6.79 18.78
C ASN A 140 -7.05 -7.87 18.67
#